data_AF-A0A535GTQ7-F1
#
_entry.id   AF-A0A535GTQ7-F1
#
_cell.length_a   1.000
_cell.length_b   1.000
_cell.length_c   1.000
_cell.angle_alpha   90.00
_cell.angle_beta   90.00
_cell.angle_gamma   90.00
#
_symmetry.space_group_name_H-M   'P 1'
#
loop_
_entity.id
_entity.type
_entity.pdbx_description
1 polymer ?
#
loop_
_entity_poly.entity_id
_entity_poly.type
_entity_poly.pdbx_seq_one_letter_code
_entity_poly.pdbx_strand_id
1 'polypeptide(L)'
;MYQRHRLSFLLPYSSLLILLALALVACGGSTSTGTAPSSTSATSSLTKVSIGLGYIPDIQFAPFYVAQSKGYYKAAGLDVTFHHGIV
;
A
#
# COMPACT_ATOMS: atom_id res chain seq x y z
N MET A 1 38.68 -29.92 26.71
CA MET A 1 38.03 -28.72 27.28
C MET A 1 37.69 -27.74 26.14
N TYR A 2 36.76 -28.09 25.25
CA TYR A 2 36.37 -27.29 24.08
C TYR A 2 34.85 -27.18 24.03
N GLN A 3 34.35 -26.02 23.60
CA GLN A 3 32.96 -25.72 23.26
C GLN A 3 31.92 -25.68 24.39
N ARG A 4 31.93 -24.61 25.19
CA ARG A 4 30.71 -24.11 25.87
C ARG A 4 30.31 -22.69 25.46
N HIS A 5 31.24 -21.89 24.93
CA HIS A 5 30.98 -20.48 24.59
C HIS A 5 30.43 -20.21 23.18
N ARG A 6 30.52 -21.15 22.22
CA ARG A 6 30.00 -20.92 20.86
C ARG A 6 28.47 -21.01 20.74
N LEU A 7 27.81 -21.56 21.75
CA LEU A 7 26.35 -21.66 21.79
C LEU A 7 25.71 -20.45 22.47
N SER A 8 26.40 -19.80 23.42
CA SER A 8 25.90 -18.65 24.20
C SER A 8 25.76 -17.34 23.41
N PHE A 9 26.50 -17.19 22.30
CA PHE A 9 26.45 -15.98 21.46
C PHE A 9 25.27 -15.97 20.48
N LEU A 10 24.60 -17.11 20.28
CA LEU A 10 23.44 -17.26 19.39
C LEU A 10 22.09 -17.09 20.13
N LEU A 11 22.10 -17.13 21.47
CA LEU A 11 20.92 -16.90 22.30
C LEU A 11 20.26 -15.51 22.12
N PRO A 12 20.99 -14.38 22.02
CA PRO A 12 20.34 -13.08 21.84
C PRO A 12 19.71 -12.92 20.45
N TYR A 13 20.31 -13.53 19.43
CA TYR A 13 19.78 -13.51 18.05
C TYR A 13 18.52 -14.35 17.90
N SER A 14 18.44 -15.49 18.60
CA SER A 14 17.23 -16.32 18.64
C SER A 14 16.03 -15.58 19.25
N SER A 15 16.26 -14.85 20.35
CA SER A 15 15.22 -14.06 21.01
C SER A 15 14.69 -12.91 20.12
N LEU A 16 15.60 -12.25 19.37
CA LEU A 16 15.23 -11.20 18.43
C LEU A 16 14.40 -11.73 17.25
N LEU A 17 14.74 -12.92 16.73
CA LEU A 17 13.97 -13.56 15.65
C LEU A 17 12.57 -13.99 16.10
N ILE A 18 12.42 -14.48 17.33
CA ILE A 18 11.12 -14.87 17.89
C ILE A 18 10.21 -13.64 18.05
N LEU A 19 10.74 -12.51 18.55
CA LEU A 19 10.00 -11.26 18.66
C LEU A 19 9.55 -10.73 17.29
N LEU A 20 10.42 -10.82 16.29
CA LEU A 20 10.07 -10.40 14.93
C LEU A 20 8.95 -11.28 14.34
N ALA A 21 9.01 -12.60 14.52
CA ALA A 21 7.96 -13.51 14.05
C ALA A 21 6.59 -13.22 14.70
N LEU A 22 6.58 -12.84 15.98
CA LEU A 22 5.35 -12.48 16.70
C LEU A 22 4.74 -11.15 16.23
N ALA A 23 5.54 -10.23 15.67
CA ALA A 23 5.02 -8.98 15.12
C ALA A 23 4.27 -9.19 13.79
N LEU A 24 4.64 -10.20 12.99
CA LEU A 24 4.00 -10.45 11.70
C LEU A 24 2.61 -11.09 11.81
N VAL A 25 2.31 -11.85 12.88
CA VAL A 25 0.99 -12.50 13.04
C VAL A 25 -0.14 -11.50 13.37
N ALA A 26 0.20 -10.29 13.84
CA ALA A 26 -0.79 -9.26 14.19
C ALA A 26 -1.39 -8.52 12.97
N CYS A 27 -0.79 -8.65 11.78
CA CYS A 27 -1.27 -7.94 10.58
C CYS A 27 -2.27 -8.76 9.73
N GLY A 28 -2.58 -10.01 10.12
CA GLY A 28 -3.39 -10.95 9.32
C GLY A 28 -4.82 -11.23 9.81
N GLY A 29 -5.34 -10.49 10.79
CA GLY A 29 -6.63 -10.79 11.43
C GLY A 29 -7.80 -9.96 10.90
N SER A 30 -8.37 -10.34 9.75
CA SER A 30 -9.71 -9.89 9.33
C SER A 30 -10.35 -10.90 8.36
N THR A 31 -10.68 -12.10 8.86
CA THR A 31 -11.70 -12.96 8.24
C THR A 31 -13.05 -12.62 8.85
N SER A 32 -13.70 -11.60 8.28
CA SER A 32 -15.14 -11.42 8.42
C SER A 32 -15.83 -12.34 7.41
N THR A 33 -16.49 -13.38 7.90
CA THR A 33 -17.43 -14.20 7.13
C THR A 33 -18.63 -13.33 6.77
N GLY A 34 -18.52 -12.60 5.65
CA GLY A 34 -19.55 -11.73 5.12
C GLY A 34 -20.16 -12.36 3.87
N THR A 35 -21.42 -12.75 3.99
CA THR A 35 -22.38 -13.13 2.95
C THR A 35 -22.08 -12.55 1.56
N ALA A 36 -22.03 -13.42 0.56
CA ALA A 36 -21.90 -13.05 -0.84
C ALA A 36 -23.03 -12.09 -1.27
N PRO A 37 -22.73 -10.88 -1.76
CA PRO A 37 -23.68 -10.13 -2.55
C PRO A 37 -23.59 -10.63 -3.99
N SER A 38 -24.78 -10.90 -4.52
CA SER A 38 -25.07 -11.25 -5.90
C SER A 38 -24.31 -10.34 -6.88
N SER A 39 -23.68 -10.96 -7.87
CA SER A 39 -23.00 -10.32 -8.98
C SER A 39 -23.99 -9.57 -9.87
N THR A 40 -24.45 -8.41 -9.41
CA THR A 40 -24.87 -7.35 -10.31
C THR A 40 -23.58 -6.78 -10.88
N SER A 41 -23.37 -6.91 -12.20
CA SER A 41 -22.37 -6.13 -12.90
C SER A 41 -22.78 -4.66 -12.83
N ALA A 42 -22.58 -4.07 -11.66
CA ALA A 42 -22.56 -2.63 -11.51
C ALA A 42 -21.32 -2.21 -12.29
N THR A 43 -21.53 -1.53 -13.41
CA THR A 43 -20.51 -0.69 -14.01
C THR A 43 -19.99 0.20 -12.88
N SER A 44 -18.88 -0.16 -12.24
CA SER A 44 -18.44 0.54 -11.03
C SER A 44 -18.13 1.97 -11.47
N SER A 45 -19.03 2.89 -11.17
CA SER A 45 -18.86 4.29 -11.54
C SER A 45 -17.54 4.75 -10.93
N LEU A 46 -16.62 5.22 -11.78
CA LEU A 46 -15.33 5.67 -11.29
C LEU A 46 -15.55 6.81 -10.28
N THR A 47 -14.83 6.76 -9.17
CA THR A 47 -14.87 7.81 -8.17
C THR A 47 -14.17 9.04 -8.73
N LYS A 48 -14.90 10.16 -8.84
CA LYS A 48 -14.33 11.41 -9.33
C LYS A 48 -13.40 12.01 -8.29
N VAL A 49 -12.18 12.33 -8.69
CA VAL A 49 -11.15 12.92 -7.84
C VAL A 49 -10.53 14.12 -8.54
N SER A 50 -10.40 15.22 -7.82
CA SER A 50 -9.71 16.42 -8.26
C SER A 50 -8.36 16.50 -7.55
N ILE A 51 -7.28 16.59 -8.31
CA ILE A 51 -5.92 16.71 -7.77
C ILE A 51 -5.42 18.12 -8.10
N GLY A 52 -5.17 18.90 -7.05
CA GLY A 52 -4.48 20.19 -7.13
C GLY A 52 -3.00 19.98 -7.38
N LEU A 53 -2.53 20.44 -8.54
CA LEU A 53 -1.12 20.58 -8.87
C LEU A 53 -0.73 22.05 -8.66
N GLY A 54 0.52 22.28 -8.26
CA GLY A 54 1.03 23.63 -8.03
C GLY A 54 0.86 24.55 -9.24
N TYR A 55 0.85 25.86 -8.99
CA TYR A 55 0.61 26.88 -10.01
C TYR A 55 1.61 26.84 -11.18
N ILE A 56 2.86 26.47 -10.91
CA ILE A 56 3.91 26.33 -11.93
C ILE A 56 4.05 24.86 -12.28
N PRO A 57 3.85 24.45 -13.56
CA PRO A 57 4.14 23.09 -13.97
C PRO A 57 5.64 22.83 -13.87
N ASP A 58 6.04 21.96 -12.93
CA ASP A 58 7.41 21.50 -12.74
C ASP A 58 7.48 19.96 -12.89
N ILE A 59 8.69 19.45 -13.14
CA ILE A 59 9.01 18.03 -13.27
C ILE A 59 8.57 17.22 -12.04
N GLN A 60 8.42 17.87 -10.88
CA GLN A 60 7.88 17.28 -9.66
C GLN A 60 6.50 16.63 -9.85
N PHE A 61 5.70 17.11 -10.81
CA PHE A 61 4.38 16.54 -11.11
C PHE A 61 4.39 15.50 -12.23
N ALA A 62 5.53 15.24 -12.87
CA ALA A 62 5.66 14.24 -13.95
C ALA A 62 5.08 12.86 -13.59
N PRO A 63 5.26 12.32 -12.35
CA PRO A 63 4.69 11.04 -11.98
C PRO A 63 3.17 10.98 -12.09
N PHE A 64 2.45 12.08 -11.81
CA PHE A 64 0.99 12.14 -11.89
C PHE A 64 0.49 11.99 -13.34
N TYR A 65 1.13 12.69 -14.28
CA TYR A 65 0.78 12.57 -15.69
C TYR A 65 1.15 11.19 -16.25
N VAL A 66 2.30 10.65 -15.84
CA VAL A 66 2.70 9.29 -16.23
C VAL A 66 1.68 8.28 -15.71
N ALA A 67 1.23 8.39 -14.46
CA ALA A 67 0.20 7.52 -13.89
C ALA A 67 -1.13 7.62 -14.65
N GLN A 68 -1.53 8.82 -15.08
CA GLN A 68 -2.73 8.99 -15.91
C GLN A 68 -2.55 8.38 -17.31
N SER A 69 -1.40 8.60 -17.96
CA SER A 69 -1.10 8.02 -19.28
C SER A 69 -1.07 6.49 -19.25
N LYS A 70 -0.60 5.89 -18.15
CA LYS A 70 -0.56 4.44 -17.92
C LYS A 70 -1.89 3.88 -17.44
N GLY A 71 -2.90 4.72 -17.20
CA GLY A 71 -4.24 4.30 -16.79
C GLY A 71 -4.36 3.82 -15.34
N TYR A 72 -3.37 4.09 -14.48
CA TYR A 72 -3.36 3.60 -13.10
C TYR A 72 -4.55 4.09 -12.27
N TYR A 73 -5.01 5.32 -12.51
CA TYR A 73 -6.21 5.85 -11.85
C TYR A 73 -7.46 5.09 -12.23
N LYS A 74 -7.65 4.80 -13.53
CA LYS A 74 -8.80 4.01 -14.00
C LYS A 74 -8.77 2.58 -13.46
N ALA A 75 -7.57 1.97 -13.41
CA ALA A 75 -7.38 0.65 -12.82
C ALA A 75 -7.72 0.63 -11.31
N ALA A 76 -7.48 1.75 -10.60
CA ALA A 76 -7.89 1.95 -9.21
C ALA A 76 -9.36 2.40 -9.05
N GLY A 77 -10.15 2.49 -10.14
CA GLY A 77 -11.54 2.94 -10.09
C GLY A 77 -11.71 4.44 -9.88
N LEU A 78 -10.72 5.26 -10.26
CA LEU A 78 -10.69 6.71 -10.08
C LEU A 78 -10.75 7.44 -11.42
N ASP A 79 -11.61 8.45 -11.50
CA ASP A 79 -11.69 9.41 -12.61
C ASP A 79 -11.03 10.73 -12.16
N VAL A 80 -9.77 10.92 -12.57
CA VAL A 80 -8.90 11.99 -12.06
C VAL A 80 -8.87 13.18 -13.00
N THR A 81 -9.12 14.37 -12.45
CA THR A 81 -8.93 15.66 -13.11
C THR A 81 -7.83 16.46 -12.39
N PHE A 82 -6.90 17.02 -13.16
CA PHE A 82 -5.84 17.88 -12.61
C PHE A 82 -6.25 19.36 -12.69
N HIS A 83 -5.99 20.10 -11.63
CA HIS A 83 -6.16 21.55 -11.58
C HIS A 83 -4.84 22.21 -11.23
N HIS A 84 -4.46 23.25 -11.97
CA HIS A 84 -3.28 24.04 -11.68
C HIS A 84 -3.69 25.35 -11.02
N GLY A 85 -3.09 25.65 -9.87
CA GLY A 85 -3.36 26.88 -9.12
C GLY A 85 -3.96 26.63 -7.74
N ILE A 86 -4.60 27.65 -7.17
CA ILE A 86 -5.25 27.54 -5.86
C ILE A 86 -6.52 26.69 -6.04
N VAL A 87 -6.53 25.52 -5.40
CA VAL A 87 -7.70 24.67 -5.22
C VAL A 87 -8.56 25.13 -4.05
#